data_AF-A0A535U5B4-F1
#
_entry.id   AF-A0A535U5B4-F1
#
_cell.length_a   1.000
_cell.length_b   1.000
_cell.length_c   1.000
_cell.angle_alpha   90.00
_cell.angle_beta   90.00
_cell.angle_gamma   90.00
#
_symmetry.space_group_name_H-M   'P 1'
#
loop_
_entity.id
_entity.type
_entity.pdbx_description
1 polymer ?
#
loop_
_entity_poly.entity_id
_entity_poly.type
_entity_poly.pdbx_seq_one_letter_code
_entity_poly.pdbx_strand_id
1 'polypeptide(L)'
;TTNAGSPSEAINALYSEVLGRPDGDASDPNGAAYWLAHFNVNTIAAQFLFSPEGRNFLVSGYYQSILQRAADPVGLACWTLRLLTGASDENILLDLLTSTEFLSLF
;
A
#
# COMPACT_ATOMS: atom_id res chain seq x y z
N THR A 1 3.18 3.38 -17.22
CA THR A 1 3.32 2.46 -16.08
C THR A 1 4.76 2.55 -15.60
N THR A 2 5.07 3.61 -14.85
CA THR A 2 6.43 3.95 -14.41
C THR A 2 6.85 3.01 -13.29
N ASN A 3 7.88 2.23 -13.57
CA ASN A 3 8.58 1.40 -12.59
C ASN A 3 9.18 2.31 -11.51
N ALA A 4 8.50 2.45 -10.38
CA ALA A 4 9.10 2.94 -9.14
C ALA A 4 9.83 1.77 -8.45
N GLY A 5 10.80 1.17 -9.15
CA GLY A 5 11.54 0.00 -8.67
C GLY A 5 12.47 0.33 -7.51
N SER A 6 12.87 1.61 -7.40
CA SER A 6 13.78 2.10 -6.37
C SER A 6 13.20 3.31 -5.62
N PRO A 7 13.47 3.44 -4.30
CA PRO A 7 13.08 4.59 -3.48
C PRO A 7 13.41 5.97 -4.11
N SER A 8 14.59 6.07 -4.71
CA SER A 8 15.08 7.28 -5.37
C SER A 8 14.24 7.65 -6.61
N GLU A 9 13.76 6.65 -7.35
CA GLU A 9 12.92 6.84 -8.54
C GLU A 9 11.50 7.27 -8.14
N ALA A 10 10.98 6.74 -7.03
CA ALA A 10 9.70 7.16 -6.47
C ALA A 10 9.71 8.62 -5.97
N ILE A 11 10.79 9.05 -5.32
CA ILE A 11 10.95 10.43 -4.85
C ILE A 11 11.08 11.40 -6.03
N ASN A 12 11.86 11.04 -7.06
CA ASN A 12 11.99 11.85 -8.26
C ASN A 12 10.67 11.94 -9.05
N ALA A 13 9.92 10.85 -9.14
CA ALA A 13 8.57 10.85 -9.72
C ALA A 13 7.62 11.77 -8.93
N LEU A 14 7.61 11.67 -7.60
CA LEU A 14 6.80 12.53 -6.74
C LEU A 14 7.20 14.01 -6.87
N TYR A 15 8.50 14.31 -6.94
CA TYR A 15 9.01 15.67 -7.12
C TYR A 15 8.55 16.29 -8.44
N SER A 16 8.65 15.54 -9.54
CA SER A 16 8.19 15.99 -10.86
C SER A 16 6.66 16.09 -10.97
N GLU A 17 5.90 15.20 -10.32
CA GLU A 17 4.44 15.16 -10.40
C GLU A 17 3.75 16.15 -9.45
N VAL A 18 4.26 16.34 -8.23
CA VAL A 18 3.66 17.22 -7.20
C VAL A 18 4.05 18.68 -7.40
N LEU A 19 5.31 18.94 -7.76
CA LEU A 19 5.83 20.31 -7.88
C LEU A 19 5.91 20.78 -9.33
N GLY A 20 5.67 19.89 -10.31
CA GLY A 20 5.78 20.21 -11.73
C GLY A 20 7.19 20.62 -12.16
N ARG A 21 8.20 20.33 -11.33
CA ARG A 21 9.60 20.70 -11.54
C ARG A 21 10.40 19.46 -11.90
N PRO A 22 10.97 19.37 -13.12
CA PRO A 22 11.90 18.30 -13.43
C PRO A 22 13.13 18.42 -12.52
N ASP A 23 13.62 17.26 -12.09
CA ASP A 23 14.94 17.08 -11.52
C ASP A 23 15.98 17.66 -12.50
N GLY A 24 16.61 18.78 -12.09
CA GLY A 24 17.49 19.57 -12.95
C GLY A 24 17.08 21.04 -13.16
N ASP A 25 16.03 21.54 -12.50
CA ASP A 25 15.78 22.99 -12.46
C ASP A 25 17.00 23.71 -11.85
N ALA A 26 17.71 24.46 -12.69
CA ALA A 26 18.94 25.16 -12.33
C ALA A 26 18.76 26.21 -11.20
N SER A 27 17.51 26.54 -10.86
CA SER A 27 17.14 27.44 -9.76
C SER A 27 17.19 26.77 -8.38
N ASP A 28 17.17 25.43 -8.31
CA ASP A 28 17.29 24.67 -7.07
C ASP A 28 18.06 23.35 -7.27
N PRO A 29 19.39 23.43 -7.48
CA PRO A 29 20.23 22.25 -7.72
C PRO A 29 20.31 21.28 -6.53
N ASN A 30 19.83 21.67 -5.34
CA ASN A 30 19.86 20.85 -4.14
C ASN A 30 18.48 20.36 -3.69
N GLY A 31 17.39 20.80 -4.32
CA GLY A 31 16.02 20.48 -3.90
C GLY A 31 15.78 18.98 -3.81
N ALA A 32 16.02 18.24 -4.90
CA ALA A 32 15.85 16.78 -4.89
C ALA A 32 16.74 16.08 -3.83
N ALA A 33 17.98 16.53 -3.64
CA ALA A 33 18.88 16.00 -2.61
C ALA A 33 18.38 16.28 -1.19
N TYR A 34 17.79 17.46 -0.95
CA TYR A 34 17.14 17.82 0.30
C TYR A 34 15.96 16.88 0.59
N TRP A 35 15.10 16.62 -0.40
CA TRP A 35 13.96 15.70 -0.24
C TRP A 35 14.43 14.26 0.01
N LEU A 36 15.42 13.77 -0.74
CA LEU A 36 16.02 12.45 -0.52
C LEU A 36 16.62 12.31 0.89
N ALA A 37 17.14 13.40 1.47
CA ALA A 37 17.70 13.41 2.82
C ALA A 37 16.64 13.51 3.93
N HIS A 38 15.50 14.15 3.67
CA HIS A 38 14.47 14.42 4.68
C HIS A 38 13.27 13.47 4.61
N PHE A 39 13.04 12.82 3.46
CA PHE A 39 11.92 11.93 3.22
C PHE A 39 12.41 10.56 2.84
N ASN A 40 12.11 9.58 3.70
CA ASN A 40 12.34 8.18 3.41
C ASN A 40 11.05 7.58 2.87
N VAL A 41 10.98 7.32 1.56
CA VAL A 41 9.78 6.72 0.97
C VAL A 41 9.49 5.32 1.50
N ASN A 42 10.46 4.59 2.05
CA ASN A 42 10.14 3.32 2.73
C ASN A 42 9.34 3.58 4.00
N THR A 43 9.65 4.66 4.74
CA THR A 43 8.88 5.06 5.91
C THR A 43 7.48 5.52 5.52
N ILE A 44 7.35 6.31 4.46
CA ILE A 44 6.04 6.80 3.97
C ILE A 44 5.21 5.63 3.43
N ALA A 45 5.82 4.75 2.64
CA ALA A 45 5.17 3.55 2.11
C ALA A 45 4.76 2.60 3.24
N ALA A 46 5.60 2.42 4.26
CA ALA A 46 5.25 1.65 5.45
C ALA A 46 4.07 2.30 6.21
N GLN A 47 4.10 3.62 6.42
CA GLN A 47 2.99 4.33 7.06
C GLN A 47 1.68 4.15 6.29
N PHE A 48 1.71 4.19 4.96
CA PHE A 48 0.55 3.90 4.15
C PHE A 48 0.13 2.43 4.21
N LEU A 49 1.07 1.49 4.09
CA LEU A 49 0.81 0.05 4.15
C LEU A 49 0.17 -0.37 5.49
N PHE A 50 0.60 0.24 6.59
CA PHE A 50 0.07 -0.02 7.92
C PHE A 50 -1.13 0.86 8.30
N SER A 51 -1.53 1.81 7.45
CA SER A 51 -2.72 2.63 7.65
C SER A 51 -4.01 1.82 7.46
N PRO A 52 -5.15 2.28 8.01
CA PRO A 52 -6.46 1.68 7.73
C PRO A 52 -6.75 1.54 6.23
N GLU A 53 -6.38 2.53 5.43
CA GLU A 53 -6.57 2.57 3.99
C GLU A 53 -5.73 1.51 3.27
N GLY A 54 -4.45 1.38 3.65
CA GLY A 54 -3.55 0.36 3.11
C GLY A 54 -3.99 -1.05 3.48
N ARG A 55 -4.41 -1.27 4.72
CA ARG A 55 -4.97 -2.56 5.17
C ARG A 55 -6.27 -2.89 4.43
N ASN A 56 -7.14 -1.91 4.20
CA ASN A 56 -8.38 -2.09 3.46
C ASN A 56 -8.13 -2.48 1.99
N PHE A 57 -7.17 -1.82 1.35
CA PHE A 57 -6.74 -2.15 -0.01
C PHE A 57 -6.19 -3.57 -0.09
N LEU A 58 -5.37 -3.97 0.88
CA LEU A 58 -4.79 -5.31 0.96
C LEU A 58 -5.87 -6.38 1.11
N VAL A 59 -6.82 -6.20 2.04
CA VAL A 59 -7.95 -7.11 2.25
C VAL A 59 -8.79 -7.23 0.97
N SER A 60 -9.05 -6.12 0.28
CA SER A 60 -9.76 -6.11 -0.99
C SER A 60 -9.03 -6.98 -2.04
N GLY A 61 -7.70 -6.91 -2.08
CA GLY A 61 -6.87 -7.77 -2.92
C GLY A 61 -6.96 -9.26 -2.57
N TYR A 62 -7.09 -9.61 -1.28
CA TYR A 62 -7.30 -11.00 -0.85
C TYR A 62 -8.66 -11.54 -1.28
N TYR A 63 -9.73 -10.75 -1.13
CA TYR A 63 -11.05 -11.14 -1.63
C TYR A 63 -11.04 -11.37 -3.14
N GLN A 64 -10.40 -10.49 -3.90
CA GLN A 64 -10.33 -10.62 -5.35
C GLN A 64 -9.48 -11.82 -5.78
N SER A 65 -8.37 -12.09 -5.11
CA SER A 65 -7.45 -13.17 -5.50
C SER A 65 -7.93 -14.56 -5.05
N ILE A 66 -8.45 -14.68 -3.82
CA ILE A 66 -8.85 -15.97 -3.21
C ILE A 66 -10.32 -16.28 -3.46
N LEU A 67 -11.20 -15.32 -3.20
CA LEU A 67 -12.66 -15.52 -3.25
C LEU A 67 -13.24 -15.12 -4.61
N GLN A 68 -12.42 -14.55 -5.52
CA GLN A 68 -12.81 -14.12 -6.87
C GLN A 68 -14.04 -13.18 -6.87
N ARG A 69 -14.22 -12.42 -5.79
CA ARG A 69 -15.36 -11.50 -5.59
C ARG A 69 -14.93 -10.23 -4.86
N ALA A 70 -15.76 -9.20 -4.91
CA ALA A 70 -15.60 -8.03 -4.06
C ALA A 70 -15.88 -8.37 -2.58
N ALA A 71 -15.16 -7.73 -1.67
CA ALA A 71 -15.40 -7.87 -0.23
C ALA A 71 -16.70 -7.19 0.18
N ASP A 72 -17.50 -7.85 1.01
CA ASP A 72 -18.66 -7.20 1.63
C ASP A 72 -18.19 -6.19 2.69
N PRO A 73 -18.94 -5.09 2.94
CA PRO A 73 -18.54 -4.07 3.91
C PRO A 73 -18.23 -4.62 5.31
N VAL A 74 -18.98 -5.65 5.73
CA VAL A 74 -18.80 -6.30 7.04
C VAL A 74 -17.52 -7.14 7.07
N GLY A 75 -17.28 -7.95 6.04
CA GLY A 75 -16.07 -8.76 5.93
C GLY A 75 -14.83 -7.89 5.85
N LEU A 76 -14.85 -6.90 4.96
CA LEU A 76 -13.78 -5.91 4.79
C LEU A 76 -13.41 -5.24 6.12
N ALA A 77 -14.39 -4.74 6.88
CA ALA A 77 -14.16 -4.10 8.17
C ALA A 77 -13.56 -5.07 9.21
N CYS A 78 -14.06 -6.31 9.26
CA CYS A 78 -13.59 -7.34 10.18
C CYS A 78 -12.10 -7.67 9.95
N TRP A 79 -11.73 -8.00 8.71
CA TRP A 79 -10.35 -8.37 8.37
C TRP A 79 -9.39 -7.19 8.46
N THR A 80 -9.83 -6.00 8.06
CA THR A 80 -9.05 -4.76 8.21
C THR A 80 -8.74 -4.48 9.68
N LEU A 81 -9.73 -4.64 10.58
CA LEU A 81 -9.52 -4.47 12.02
C LEU A 81 -8.51 -5.49 12.55
N ARG A 82 -8.58 -6.76 12.14
CA ARG A 82 -7.63 -7.78 12.58
C ARG A 82 -6.19 -7.45 12.17
N LEU A 83 -5.98 -6.97 10.94
CA LEU A 83 -4.68 -6.49 10.47
C LEU A 83 -4.18 -5.26 11.25
N LEU A 84 -5.08 -4.33 11.61
CA LEU A 84 -4.74 -3.17 12.44
C LEU A 84 -4.39 -3.55 13.88
N THR A 85 -5.00 -4.62 14.41
CA THR A 85 -4.69 -5.15 15.75
C THR A 85 -3.42 -6.01 15.81
N GLY A 86 -2.71 -6.16 14.68
CA GLY A 86 -1.41 -6.85 14.62
C GLY A 86 -1.47 -8.31 14.19
N ALA A 87 -2.59 -8.78 13.61
CA ALA A 87 -2.58 -10.07 12.93
C ALA A 87 -1.61 -10.05 11.74
N SER A 88 -0.87 -11.14 11.52
CA SER A 88 -0.04 -11.28 10.33
C SER A 88 -0.90 -11.55 9.10
N ASP A 89 -0.40 -11.11 7.95
CA ASP A 89 -1.03 -11.33 6.65
C ASP A 89 -1.23 -12.82 6.35
N GLU A 90 -0.27 -13.66 6.74
CA GLU A 90 -0.35 -15.13 6.60
C GLU A 90 -1.48 -15.73 7.45
N ASN A 91 -1.67 -15.25 8.68
CA ASN A 91 -2.77 -15.71 9.52
C ASN A 91 -4.13 -15.28 8.94
N ILE A 92 -4.22 -14.07 8.37
CA ILE A 92 -5.44 -13.61 7.71
C ILE A 92 -5.76 -14.48 6.49
N LEU A 93 -4.76 -14.83 5.69
CA LEU A 93 -4.93 -15.70 4.52
C LEU A 93 -5.38 -17.11 4.93
N LEU A 94 -4.76 -17.70 5.94
CA LEU A 94 -5.16 -19.00 6.51
C LEU A 94 -6.59 -18.97 7.05
N ASP A 95 -6.94 -17.92 7.80
CA ASP A 95 -8.29 -17.76 8.36
C ASP A 95 -9.32 -17.51 7.26
N LEU A 96 -8.97 -16.79 6.19
CA LEU A 96 -9.85 -16.57 5.04
C LEU A 96 -10.10 -17.87 4.26
N LEU A 97 -9.05 -18.67 4.03
CA LEU A 97 -9.12 -19.96 3.34
C LEU A 97 -9.89 -21.03 4.13
N THR A 98 -9.89 -20.93 5.45
CA THR A 98 -10.65 -21.83 6.34
C THR A 98 -12.00 -21.25 6.78
N SER A 99 -12.31 -20.02 6.37
CA SER A 99 -13.57 -19.35 6.68
C SER A 99 -14.75 -20.04 6.01
N THR A 100 -15.91 -19.95 6.66
CA THR A 100 -17.20 -20.34 6.09
C THR A 100 -17.47 -19.59 4.77
N GLU A 101 -16.91 -18.40 4.57
CA GLU A 101 -17.01 -17.66 3.31
C GLU A 101 -16.34 -18.40 2.15
N PHE A 102 -15.14 -18.96 2.34
CA PHE A 102 -14.46 -19.77 1.32
C PHE A 102 -15.21 -21.08 1.08
N LEU A 103 -15.66 -21.74 2.15
CA LEU A 103 -16.42 -22.99 2.05
C LEU A 103 -17.78 -22.80 1.37
N SER A 104 -18.39 -21.62 1.44
CA SER A 104 -19.66 -21.31 0.76
C SER A 104 -19.51 -21.06 -0.74
N LEU A 105 -18.28 -20.98 -1.27
CA LEU A 105 -18.02 -20.88 -2.70
C LEU A 105 -18.01 -22.24 -3.42
N PHE A 106 -18.03 -23.35 -2.68
CA PHE A 106 -18.08 -24.73 -3.17
C PHE A 106 -19.32 -25.47 -2.67
#